data_AF-A0A8S0US68-F1
#
_entry.id   AF-A0A8S0US68-F1
#
_cell.length_a   1.000
_cell.length_b   1.000
_cell.length_c   1.000
_cell.angle_alpha   90.00
_cell.angle_beta   90.00
_cell.angle_gamma   90.00
#
_symmetry.space_group_name_H-M   'P 1'
#
loop_
_entity.id
_entity.type
_entity.pdbx_description
1 polymer ?
#
loop_
_entity_poly.entity_id
_entity_poly.type
_entity_poly.pdbx_seq_one_letter_code
_entity_poly.pdbx_strand_id
1 'polypeptide(L)'
;MALDDVVRTTITGPRIEEAMYRTLRWIDRCIAAHKKPHEQNLFGIVQGGLDPVLRDICVRGLVDRNLPGYAIGGLAGGEDKDSFWRVVAQCTAALPEDKPRYVMGVGYPLDIVVCSALGADMYDCVYPTRTARFGTALVPEGVLKLKHQAMAGDTRPIDSTCECMVCKNYTRAYIHCLVTKEAMGSQLLSYHNLFYMMKVATHSIFPEKFSCLCCPVQV
;
A
#
# COMPACT_ATOMS: atom_id res chain seq x y z
N MET A 1 7.20 -13.78 -4.12
CA MET A 1 7.34 -13.54 -2.67
C MET A 1 7.81 -14.82 -2.00
N ALA A 2 8.75 -14.74 -1.06
CA ALA A 2 9.11 -15.88 -0.22
C ALA A 2 7.94 -16.27 0.70
N LEU A 3 7.92 -17.54 1.12
CA LEU A 3 7.03 -18.00 2.20
C LEU A 3 7.58 -17.49 3.54
N ASP A 4 6.72 -16.89 4.36
CA ASP A 4 7.05 -16.33 5.67
C ASP A 4 6.06 -16.75 6.76
N ASP A 5 6.47 -16.58 8.02
CA ASP A 5 5.63 -16.89 9.18
C ASP A 5 5.02 -15.61 9.75
N VAL A 6 3.79 -15.32 9.34
CA VAL A 6 3.09 -14.08 9.68
C VAL A 6 2.44 -14.16 11.06
N VAL A 7 2.71 -13.16 11.88
CA VAL A 7 2.08 -12.95 13.18
C VAL A 7 1.32 -11.63 13.20
N ARG A 8 0.26 -11.54 14.00
CA ARG A 8 -0.47 -10.28 14.20
C ARG A 8 0.46 -9.26 14.86
N THR A 9 0.44 -8.00 14.43
CA THR A 9 1.31 -6.96 15.01
C THR A 9 1.02 -6.66 16.48
N THR A 10 -0.20 -6.97 16.94
CA THR A 10 -0.66 -6.69 18.30
C THR A 10 -0.30 -7.76 19.34
N ILE A 11 0.26 -8.91 18.93
CA ILE A 11 0.75 -9.88 19.92
C ILE A 11 2.12 -9.46 20.44
N THR A 12 2.42 -9.80 21.68
CA THR A 12 3.73 -9.56 22.31
C THR A 12 4.34 -10.88 22.76
N GLY A 13 5.67 -10.93 22.87
CA GLY A 13 6.40 -12.07 23.43
C GLY A 13 7.10 -12.97 22.40
N PRO A 14 7.54 -14.18 22.81
CA PRO A 14 8.52 -14.99 22.07
C PRO A 14 8.04 -15.47 20.69
N ARG A 15 6.71 -15.44 20.45
CA ARG A 15 6.12 -15.85 19.18
C ARG A 15 6.58 -14.98 18.00
N ILE A 16 6.86 -13.69 18.22
CA ILE A 16 7.34 -12.78 17.16
C ILE A 16 8.76 -13.17 16.74
N GLU A 17 9.64 -13.38 17.71
CA GLU A 17 11.02 -13.83 17.48
C GLU A 17 11.04 -15.18 16.76
N GLU A 18 10.22 -16.13 17.21
CA GLU A 18 10.07 -17.44 16.58
C GLU A 18 9.67 -17.32 15.10
N ALA A 19 8.68 -16.46 14.80
CA ALA A 19 8.22 -16.20 13.43
C ALA A 19 9.32 -15.60 12.55
N MET A 20 10.04 -14.61 13.10
CA MET A 20 11.12 -13.93 12.41
C MET A 20 12.24 -14.92 12.03
N TYR A 21 12.72 -15.72 12.99
CA TYR A 21 13.75 -16.73 12.69
C TYR A 21 13.24 -17.86 11.79
N ARG A 22 11.95 -18.24 11.90
CA ARG A 22 11.34 -19.21 10.98
C ARG A 22 11.31 -18.66 9.55
N THR A 23 10.99 -17.39 9.38
CA THR A 23 11.03 -16.67 8.10
C THR A 23 12.44 -16.68 7.51
N LEU A 24 13.47 -16.41 8.31
CA LEU A 24 14.88 -16.51 7.88
C LEU A 24 15.29 -17.93 7.45
N ARG A 25 14.79 -18.98 8.11
CA ARG A 25 15.01 -20.36 7.66
C ARG A 25 14.22 -20.70 6.39
N TRP A 26 13.04 -20.12 6.22
CA TRP A 26 12.17 -20.39 5.08
C TRP A 26 12.64 -19.71 3.81
N ILE A 27 13.25 -18.53 3.88
CA ILE A 27 13.83 -17.90 2.69
C ILE A 27 14.92 -18.78 2.05
N ASP A 28 15.76 -19.47 2.83
CA ASP A 28 16.76 -20.40 2.28
C ASP A 28 16.11 -21.54 1.49
N ARG A 29 15.00 -22.07 2.02
CA ARG A 29 14.21 -23.11 1.35
C ARG A 29 13.57 -22.56 0.08
N CYS A 30 13.08 -21.32 0.10
CA CYS A 30 12.54 -20.66 -1.08
C CYS A 30 13.60 -20.43 -2.15
N ILE A 31 14.81 -19.98 -1.78
CA ILE A 31 15.95 -19.83 -2.69
C ILE A 31 16.29 -21.18 -3.33
N ALA A 32 16.44 -22.24 -2.54
CA ALA A 32 16.75 -23.58 -3.06
C ALA A 32 15.66 -24.15 -3.99
N ALA A 33 14.39 -23.83 -3.71
CA ALA A 33 13.24 -24.24 -4.50
C ALA A 33 13.05 -23.39 -5.78
N HIS A 34 13.60 -22.17 -5.84
CA HIS A 34 13.42 -21.26 -6.97
C HIS A 34 14.28 -21.68 -8.17
N LYS A 35 13.67 -22.35 -9.15
CA LYS A 35 14.38 -22.91 -10.32
C LYS A 35 14.50 -21.96 -11.52
N LYS A 36 13.82 -20.80 -11.49
CA LYS A 36 13.73 -19.88 -12.64
C LYS A 36 14.16 -18.44 -12.31
N PRO A 37 15.37 -18.21 -11.78
CA PRO A 37 15.82 -16.87 -11.39
C PRO A 37 15.97 -15.89 -12.55
N HIS A 38 16.10 -16.38 -13.80
CA HIS A 38 16.17 -15.55 -15.00
C HIS A 38 14.79 -15.13 -15.55
N GLU A 39 13.71 -15.78 -15.10
CA GLU A 39 12.32 -15.43 -15.49
C GLU A 39 11.55 -14.75 -14.34
N GLN A 40 11.93 -14.99 -13.08
CA GLN A 40 11.17 -14.52 -11.92
C GLN A 40 12.07 -14.01 -10.79
N ASN A 41 11.65 -12.92 -10.15
CA ASN A 41 12.33 -12.31 -9.01
C ASN A 41 11.76 -12.80 -7.68
N LEU A 42 12.62 -13.30 -6.79
CA LEU A 42 12.26 -13.73 -5.44
C LEU A 42 12.50 -12.60 -4.43
N PHE A 43 11.44 -12.14 -3.76
CA PHE A 43 11.55 -11.12 -2.71
C PHE A 43 11.58 -11.76 -1.33
N GLY A 44 12.51 -11.32 -0.50
CA GLY A 44 12.53 -11.62 0.94
C GLY A 44 11.54 -10.74 1.70
N ILE A 45 11.03 -11.21 2.84
CA ILE A 45 10.02 -10.47 3.61
C ILE A 45 10.56 -10.23 5.02
N VAL A 46 10.84 -8.97 5.35
CA VAL A 46 11.27 -8.55 6.67
C VAL A 46 10.10 -8.74 7.64
N GLN A 47 10.33 -9.52 8.68
CA GLN A 47 9.43 -9.76 9.82
C GLN A 47 10.07 -9.23 11.11
N GLY A 48 9.37 -9.34 12.24
CA GLY A 48 9.85 -8.85 13.55
C GLY A 48 8.85 -8.00 14.32
N GLY A 49 7.60 -7.87 13.82
CA GLY A 49 6.56 -7.10 14.51
C GLY A 49 6.94 -5.62 14.65
N LEU A 50 6.76 -5.06 15.84
CA LEU A 50 7.12 -3.67 16.15
C LEU A 50 8.47 -3.57 16.90
N ASP A 51 9.19 -4.68 17.05
CA ASP A 51 10.47 -4.73 17.76
C ASP A 51 11.62 -4.32 16.82
N PRO A 52 12.31 -3.19 17.08
CA PRO A 52 13.37 -2.71 16.21
C PRO A 52 14.56 -3.68 16.15
N VAL A 53 14.88 -4.38 17.23
CA VAL A 53 16.01 -5.32 17.27
C VAL A 53 15.71 -6.53 16.38
N LEU A 54 14.51 -7.09 16.47
CA LEU A 54 14.11 -8.22 15.62
C LEU A 54 14.04 -7.81 14.15
N ARG A 55 13.60 -6.58 13.85
CA ARG A 55 13.63 -6.02 12.49
C ARG A 55 15.07 -5.95 11.95
N ASP A 56 16.03 -5.43 12.72
CA ASP A 56 17.43 -5.36 12.29
C ASP A 56 18.09 -6.73 12.09
N ILE A 57 17.73 -7.72 12.93
CA ILE A 57 18.18 -9.10 12.75
C ILE A 57 17.62 -9.67 11.43
N CYS A 58 16.32 -9.47 11.18
CA CYS A 58 15.68 -9.98 9.97
C CYS A 58 16.21 -9.30 8.71
N VAL A 59 16.36 -7.97 8.72
CA VAL A 59 16.93 -7.21 7.59
C VAL A 59 18.32 -7.73 7.26
N ARG A 60 19.24 -7.77 8.24
CA ARG A 60 20.61 -8.27 8.00
C ARG A 60 20.61 -9.69 7.45
N GLY A 61 19.84 -10.59 8.07
CA GLY A 61 19.72 -11.96 7.58
C GLY A 61 19.24 -12.01 6.12
N LEU A 62 18.25 -11.23 5.73
CA LEU A 62 17.78 -11.21 4.34
C LEU A 62 18.80 -10.57 3.38
N VAL A 63 19.48 -9.50 3.79
CA VAL A 63 20.47 -8.78 2.96
C VAL A 63 21.66 -9.66 2.63
N ASP A 64 22.13 -10.49 3.55
CA ASP A 64 23.24 -11.44 3.33
C ASP A 64 22.98 -12.42 2.17
N ARG A 65 21.70 -12.61 1.79
CA ARG A 65 21.27 -13.50 0.69
C ARG A 65 21.21 -12.82 -0.68
N ASN A 66 21.46 -11.51 -0.76
CA ASN A 66 21.49 -10.71 -1.99
C ASN A 66 20.28 -10.98 -2.93
N LEU A 67 19.07 -10.78 -2.42
CA LEU A 67 17.84 -11.05 -3.15
C LEU A 67 17.56 -9.95 -4.20
N PRO A 68 16.80 -10.27 -5.26
CA PRO A 68 16.34 -9.27 -6.23
C PRO A 68 15.51 -8.11 -5.65
N GLY A 69 14.90 -8.29 -4.47
CA GLY A 69 14.08 -7.28 -3.82
C GLY A 69 13.67 -7.67 -2.40
N TYR A 70 13.17 -6.69 -1.65
CA TYR A 70 12.85 -6.85 -0.23
C TYR A 70 11.50 -6.24 0.09
N ALA A 71 10.68 -6.97 0.82
CA ALA A 71 9.40 -6.50 1.31
C ALA A 71 9.43 -6.28 2.82
N ILE A 72 8.61 -5.35 3.30
CA ILE A 72 8.37 -5.07 4.71
C ILE A 72 7.00 -5.64 5.04
N GLY A 73 7.00 -6.79 5.72
CA GLY A 73 5.80 -7.55 6.08
C GLY A 73 5.44 -7.41 7.56
N GLY A 74 4.28 -7.98 7.93
CA GLY A 74 3.80 -7.96 9.31
C GLY A 74 3.54 -6.53 9.79
N LEU A 75 2.90 -5.71 8.95
CA LEU A 75 2.39 -4.37 9.22
C LEU A 75 0.93 -4.28 8.72
N ALA A 76 0.28 -3.14 8.94
CA ALA A 76 -1.14 -2.90 8.67
C ALA A 76 -2.09 -3.89 9.39
N GLY A 77 -1.67 -4.37 10.56
CA GLY A 77 -2.36 -5.40 11.35
C GLY A 77 -3.16 -4.88 12.55
N GLY A 78 -3.21 -3.55 12.75
CA GLY A 78 -3.92 -2.89 13.85
C GLY A 78 -3.04 -2.07 14.78
N GLU A 79 -1.74 -1.94 14.48
CA GLU A 79 -0.82 -1.03 15.17
C GLU A 79 -1.15 0.44 14.93
N ASP A 80 -0.65 1.30 15.81
CA ASP A 80 -0.74 2.75 15.65
C ASP A 80 0.17 3.27 14.52
N LYS A 81 -0.14 4.46 14.01
CA LYS A 81 0.55 5.05 12.85
C LYS A 81 2.02 5.38 13.11
N ASP A 82 2.35 5.83 14.31
CA ASP A 82 3.72 6.21 14.64
C ASP A 82 4.61 4.97 14.69
N SER A 83 4.12 3.88 15.29
CA SER A 83 4.80 2.59 15.28
C SER A 83 4.95 2.02 13.87
N PHE A 84 3.91 2.12 13.04
CA PHE A 84 3.95 1.71 11.64
C PHE A 84 5.04 2.47 10.86
N TRP A 85 5.03 3.82 10.88
CA TRP A 85 6.00 4.63 10.14
C TRP A 85 7.43 4.47 10.67
N ARG A 86 7.61 4.29 11.98
CA ARG A 86 8.94 4.01 12.56
C ARG A 86 9.54 2.72 12.02
N VAL A 87 8.74 1.65 11.93
CA VAL A 87 9.23 0.37 11.37
C VAL A 87 9.54 0.50 9.88
N VAL A 88 8.68 1.20 9.12
CA VAL A 88 8.94 1.45 7.69
C VAL A 88 10.26 2.20 7.51
N ALA A 89 10.43 3.33 8.19
CA ALA A 89 11.65 4.16 8.11
C ALA A 89 12.91 3.39 8.51
N GLN A 90 12.85 2.60 9.58
CA GLN A 90 13.96 1.76 10.00
C GLN A 90 14.34 0.75 8.91
N CYS A 91 13.36 0.02 8.39
CA CYS A 91 13.60 -1.02 7.40
C CYS A 91 14.10 -0.44 6.08
N THR A 92 13.49 0.63 5.57
CA THR A 92 13.90 1.25 4.31
C THR A 92 15.30 1.85 4.39
N ALA A 93 15.70 2.42 5.53
CA ALA A 93 17.05 2.93 5.75
C ALA A 93 18.12 1.82 5.80
N ALA A 94 17.76 0.63 6.29
CA ALA A 94 18.68 -0.50 6.42
C ALA A 94 18.72 -1.41 5.18
N LEU A 95 17.71 -1.34 4.30
CA LEU A 95 17.65 -2.13 3.07
C LEU A 95 18.48 -1.50 1.94
N PRO A 96 19.10 -2.30 1.06
CA PRO A 96 19.90 -1.80 -0.05
C PRO A 96 19.13 -0.80 -0.93
N GLU A 97 19.77 0.31 -1.31
CA GLU A 97 19.19 1.36 -2.16
C GLU A 97 19.06 0.94 -3.63
N ASP A 98 19.88 -0.03 -4.07
CA ASP A 98 19.87 -0.56 -5.44
C ASP A 98 18.82 -1.67 -5.64
N LYS A 99 17.96 -1.91 -4.65
CA LYS A 99 16.94 -2.97 -4.65
C LYS A 99 15.57 -2.40 -4.29
N PRO A 100 14.48 -2.88 -4.93
CA PRO A 100 13.13 -2.41 -4.63
C PRO A 100 12.69 -2.80 -3.22
N ARG A 101 12.04 -1.85 -2.55
CA ARG A 101 11.49 -1.93 -1.19
C ARG A 101 9.96 -1.92 -1.24
N TYR A 102 9.34 -3.05 -0.93
CA TYR A 102 7.92 -3.26 -1.04
C TYR A 102 7.23 -3.25 0.33
N VAL A 103 6.41 -2.23 0.62
CA VAL A 103 5.61 -2.19 1.86
C VAL A 103 4.25 -2.82 1.61
N MET A 104 4.02 -3.99 2.21
CA MET A 104 2.86 -4.84 1.91
C MET A 104 1.60 -4.33 2.62
N GLY A 105 0.46 -4.34 1.92
CA GLY A 105 -0.85 -4.05 2.51
C GLY A 105 -1.19 -2.56 2.73
N VAL A 106 -0.38 -1.64 2.21
CA VAL A 106 -0.57 -0.19 2.37
C VAL A 106 -1.36 0.39 1.20
N GLY A 107 -2.48 1.06 1.51
CA GLY A 107 -3.37 1.58 0.47
C GLY A 107 -4.14 2.84 0.79
N TYR A 108 -3.94 3.43 1.97
CA TYR A 108 -4.50 4.75 2.22
C TYR A 108 -3.62 5.80 1.51
N PRO A 109 -4.18 6.78 0.79
CA PRO A 109 -3.39 7.71 -0.02
C PRO A 109 -2.26 8.40 0.76
N LEU A 110 -2.54 8.88 1.98
CA LEU A 110 -1.54 9.52 2.82
C LEU A 110 -0.40 8.58 3.20
N ASP A 111 -0.71 7.31 3.51
CA ASP A 111 0.31 6.33 3.88
C ASP A 111 1.24 6.04 2.70
N ILE A 112 0.72 6.01 1.47
CA ILE A 112 1.57 5.85 0.28
C ILE A 112 2.53 7.03 0.16
N VAL A 113 2.03 8.27 0.28
CA VAL A 113 2.89 9.47 0.21
C VAL A 113 3.98 9.43 1.29
N VAL A 114 3.62 9.15 2.55
CA VAL A 114 4.57 9.10 3.67
C VAL A 114 5.57 7.95 3.49
N CYS A 115 5.12 6.75 3.16
CA CYS A 115 6.02 5.62 2.94
C CYS A 115 6.96 5.83 1.74
N SER A 116 6.50 6.51 0.67
CA SER A 116 7.39 6.91 -0.44
C SER A 116 8.47 7.89 0.05
N ALA A 117 8.09 8.87 0.88
CA ALA A 117 9.04 9.78 1.52
C ALA A 117 10.09 9.04 2.38
N LEU A 118 9.67 7.95 3.01
CA LEU A 118 10.53 7.07 3.81
C LEU A 118 11.38 6.12 2.95
N GLY A 119 11.22 6.11 1.63
CA GLY A 119 12.05 5.32 0.70
C GLY A 119 11.47 3.96 0.29
N ALA A 120 10.15 3.77 0.37
CA ALA A 120 9.47 2.62 -0.22
C ALA A 120 9.13 2.83 -1.71
N ASP A 121 9.14 1.74 -2.48
CA ASP A 121 8.99 1.76 -3.94
C ASP A 121 7.72 1.08 -4.44
N MET A 122 7.18 0.13 -3.66
CA MET A 122 6.04 -0.70 -4.08
C MET A 122 5.00 -0.81 -2.96
N TYR A 123 3.74 -0.92 -3.36
CA TYR A 123 2.57 -1.03 -2.48
C TYR A 123 1.51 -1.94 -3.08
N ASP A 124 0.67 -2.51 -2.23
CA ASP A 124 -0.56 -3.19 -2.63
C ASP A 124 -1.64 -2.98 -1.57
N CYS A 125 -2.89 -2.85 -1.99
CA CYS A 125 -4.01 -2.87 -1.05
C CYS A 125 -5.34 -3.06 -1.76
N VAL A 126 -6.27 -3.71 -1.07
CA VAL A 126 -7.67 -3.81 -1.51
C VAL A 126 -8.49 -2.54 -1.22
N TYR A 127 -7.94 -1.57 -0.48
CA TYR A 127 -8.64 -0.36 -0.07
C TYR A 127 -9.41 0.35 -1.21
N PRO A 128 -8.81 0.59 -2.40
CA PRO A 128 -9.48 1.38 -3.44
C PRO A 128 -10.74 0.69 -3.98
N THR A 129 -10.67 -0.62 -4.22
CA THR A 129 -11.78 -1.42 -4.75
C THR A 129 -12.79 -1.78 -3.67
N ARG A 130 -12.36 -2.01 -2.43
CA ARG A 130 -13.27 -2.23 -1.28
C ARG A 130 -14.08 -0.97 -0.98
N THR A 131 -13.45 0.19 -0.94
CA THR A 131 -14.10 1.49 -0.71
C THR A 131 -15.09 1.85 -1.83
N ALA A 132 -14.74 1.53 -3.09
CA ALA A 132 -15.64 1.68 -4.24
C ALA A 132 -16.96 0.90 -4.08
N ARG A 133 -16.91 -0.34 -3.56
CA ARG A 133 -18.11 -1.16 -3.33
C ARG A 133 -19.06 -0.58 -2.27
N PHE A 134 -18.55 0.24 -1.37
CA PHE A 134 -19.38 1.02 -0.44
C PHE A 134 -19.96 2.29 -1.06
N GLY A 135 -19.74 2.54 -2.35
CA GLY A 135 -20.22 3.74 -3.05
C GLY A 135 -19.37 4.96 -2.72
N THR A 136 -18.09 4.78 -2.40
CA THR A 136 -17.19 5.87 -2.02
C THR A 136 -16.07 6.02 -3.03
N ALA A 137 -15.88 7.25 -3.53
CA ALA A 137 -14.80 7.62 -4.42
C ALA A 137 -13.64 8.28 -3.67
N LEU A 138 -12.41 8.03 -4.10
CA LEU A 138 -11.23 8.75 -3.64
C LEU A 138 -11.07 10.04 -4.41
N VAL A 139 -10.80 11.14 -3.70
CA VAL A 139 -10.60 12.48 -4.27
C VAL A 139 -9.46 13.17 -3.50
N PRO A 140 -8.82 14.22 -4.06
CA PRO A 140 -7.73 14.93 -3.38
C PRO A 140 -8.10 15.43 -1.98
N GLU A 141 -9.35 15.85 -1.78
CA GLU A 141 -9.88 16.34 -0.50
C GLU A 141 -10.29 15.21 0.47
N GLY A 142 -10.00 13.95 0.13
CA GLY A 142 -10.28 12.78 0.94
C GLY A 142 -11.23 11.79 0.25
N VAL A 143 -12.46 11.70 0.73
CA VAL A 143 -13.45 10.72 0.25
C VAL A 143 -14.79 11.35 -0.08
N LEU A 144 -15.38 10.93 -1.19
CA LEU A 144 -16.68 11.38 -1.65
C LEU A 144 -17.69 10.22 -1.62
N LYS A 145 -18.70 10.32 -0.75
CA LYS A 145 -19.73 9.28 -0.55
C LYS A 145 -20.87 9.45 -1.55
N LEU A 146 -20.86 8.69 -2.65
CA LEU A 146 -21.82 8.83 -3.74
C LEU A 146 -23.22 8.29 -3.44
N LYS A 147 -23.42 7.58 -2.34
CA LYS A 147 -24.76 7.19 -1.88
C LYS A 147 -25.53 8.32 -1.19
N HIS A 148 -24.89 9.44 -0.87
CA HIS A 148 -25.55 10.56 -0.19
C HIS A 148 -26.52 11.27 -1.12
N GLN A 149 -27.69 11.68 -0.59
CA GLN A 149 -28.75 12.36 -1.38
C GLN A 149 -28.30 13.67 -2.01
N ALA A 150 -27.34 14.37 -1.41
CA ALA A 150 -26.74 15.57 -2.00
C ALA A 150 -26.13 15.32 -3.39
N MET A 151 -25.80 14.07 -3.72
CA MET A 151 -25.22 13.71 -5.02
C MET A 151 -26.29 13.49 -6.10
N ALA A 152 -27.57 13.30 -5.74
CA ALA A 152 -28.62 12.92 -6.68
C ALA A 152 -28.85 13.93 -7.82
N GLY A 153 -28.57 15.21 -7.58
CA GLY A 153 -28.66 16.29 -8.57
C GLY A 153 -27.32 16.90 -8.97
N ASP A 154 -26.19 16.37 -8.49
CA ASP A 154 -24.87 16.94 -8.76
C ASP A 154 -24.36 16.51 -10.16
N THR A 155 -24.38 17.45 -11.11
CA THR A 155 -23.96 17.20 -12.50
C THR A 155 -22.45 17.28 -12.73
N ARG A 156 -21.66 17.59 -11.69
CA ARG A 156 -20.20 17.58 -11.78
C ARG A 156 -19.64 16.16 -11.88
N PRO A 157 -18.43 15.96 -12.42
CA PRO A 157 -17.73 14.68 -12.32
C PRO A 157 -17.30 14.40 -10.87
N ILE A 158 -16.78 13.20 -10.59
CA ILE A 158 -16.25 12.88 -9.25
C ILE A 158 -15.16 13.90 -8.86
N ASP A 159 -14.22 14.14 -9.75
CA ASP A 159 -13.13 15.10 -9.63
C ASP A 159 -12.91 15.76 -11.01
N SER A 160 -12.96 17.09 -11.07
CA SER A 160 -12.79 17.86 -12.31
C SER A 160 -11.37 17.86 -12.86
N THR A 161 -10.39 17.47 -12.05
CA THR A 161 -8.97 17.37 -12.44
C THR A 161 -8.55 15.94 -12.79
N CYS A 162 -9.47 14.97 -12.67
CA CYS A 162 -9.21 13.57 -12.94
C CYS A 162 -9.47 13.23 -14.41
N GLU A 163 -8.48 12.64 -15.07
CA GLU A 163 -8.51 12.32 -16.50
C GLU A 163 -9.03 10.91 -16.81
N CYS A 164 -9.50 10.19 -15.79
CA CYS A 164 -9.98 8.82 -15.93
C CYS A 164 -11.27 8.79 -16.78
N MET A 165 -11.53 7.64 -17.41
CA MET A 165 -12.74 7.42 -18.21
C MET A 165 -14.03 7.77 -17.45
N VAL A 166 -14.07 7.52 -16.14
CA VAL A 166 -15.29 7.76 -15.35
C VAL A 166 -15.56 9.25 -15.18
N CYS A 167 -14.54 10.05 -14.83
CA CYS A 167 -14.68 11.50 -14.67
C CYS A 167 -14.95 12.22 -16.00
N LYS A 168 -14.49 11.65 -17.13
CA LYS A 168 -14.74 12.22 -18.47
C LYS A 168 -16.16 11.98 -18.99
N ASN A 169 -16.84 10.93 -18.53
CA ASN A 169 -18.09 10.48 -19.15
C ASN A 169 -19.32 10.50 -18.23
N TYR A 170 -19.15 10.55 -16.90
CA TYR A 170 -20.25 10.41 -15.96
C TYR A 170 -20.27 11.51 -14.89
N THR A 171 -21.48 11.86 -14.49
CA THR A 171 -21.73 12.81 -13.40
C THR A 171 -21.86 12.09 -12.06
N ARG A 172 -21.68 12.81 -10.96
CA ARG A 172 -21.94 12.31 -9.60
C ARG A 172 -23.39 11.85 -9.43
N ALA A 173 -24.35 12.57 -10.02
CA ALA A 173 -25.77 12.19 -10.05
C ALA A 173 -26.02 10.85 -10.76
N TYR A 174 -25.40 10.65 -11.92
CA TYR A 174 -25.54 9.39 -12.64
C TYR A 174 -24.98 8.22 -11.82
N ILE A 175 -23.78 8.41 -11.26
CA ILE A 175 -23.14 7.37 -10.45
C ILE A 175 -23.92 7.14 -9.16
N HIS A 176 -24.47 8.18 -8.52
CA HIS A 176 -25.38 8.06 -7.36
C HIS A 176 -26.55 7.11 -7.64
N CYS A 177 -27.22 7.29 -8.79
CA CYS A 177 -28.30 6.41 -9.21
C CYS A 177 -27.83 4.96 -9.35
N LEU A 178 -26.66 4.73 -9.96
CA LEU A 178 -26.11 3.40 -10.13
C LEU A 178 -25.69 2.76 -8.80
N VAL A 179 -24.90 3.43 -7.96
CA VAL A 179 -24.36 2.83 -6.72
C VAL A 179 -25.44 2.52 -5.68
N THR A 180 -26.64 3.08 -5.82
CA THR A 180 -27.78 2.83 -4.95
C THR A 180 -28.66 1.66 -5.45
N LYS A 181 -28.54 1.27 -6.72
CA LYS A 181 -29.45 0.31 -7.37
C LYS A 181 -28.77 -0.87 -8.05
N GLU A 182 -27.52 -0.72 -8.51
CA GLU A 182 -26.86 -1.66 -9.40
C GLU A 182 -25.38 -1.89 -9.04
N ALA A 183 -24.88 -3.08 -9.35
CA ALA A 183 -23.47 -3.42 -9.15
C ALA A 183 -22.53 -2.60 -10.06
N MET A 184 -23.01 -2.14 -11.22
CA MET A 184 -22.23 -1.33 -12.17
C MET A 184 -21.63 -0.07 -11.55
N GLY A 185 -22.32 0.55 -10.60
CA GLY A 185 -21.79 1.71 -9.88
C GLY A 185 -20.46 1.40 -9.15
N SER A 186 -20.33 0.19 -8.60
CA SER A 186 -19.09 -0.23 -7.93
C SER A 186 -17.93 -0.47 -8.90
N GLN A 187 -18.21 -0.87 -10.14
CA GLN A 187 -17.19 -1.05 -11.18
C GLN A 187 -16.62 0.29 -11.64
N LEU A 188 -17.50 1.28 -11.91
CA LEU A 188 -17.09 2.63 -12.25
C LEU A 188 -16.25 3.26 -11.12
N LEU A 189 -16.70 3.15 -9.88
CA LEU A 189 -15.93 3.65 -8.74
C LEU A 189 -14.61 2.91 -8.53
N SER A 190 -14.55 1.60 -8.82
CA SER A 190 -13.30 0.84 -8.74
C SER A 190 -12.29 1.34 -9.77
N TYR A 191 -12.74 1.60 -11.01
CA TYR A 191 -11.90 2.17 -12.05
C TYR A 191 -11.34 3.54 -11.65
N HIS A 192 -12.23 4.44 -11.18
CA HIS A 192 -11.81 5.77 -10.72
C HIS A 192 -10.81 5.69 -9.55
N ASN A 193 -11.12 4.89 -8.53
CA ASN A 193 -10.26 4.77 -7.35
C ASN A 193 -8.89 4.17 -7.69
N LEU A 194 -8.82 3.17 -8.57
CA LEU A 194 -7.55 2.61 -9.04
C LEU A 194 -6.75 3.65 -9.83
N PHE A 195 -7.39 4.41 -10.72
CA PHE A 195 -6.74 5.49 -11.45
C PHE A 195 -6.17 6.55 -10.51
N TYR A 196 -6.96 6.98 -9.52
CA TYR A 196 -6.52 7.92 -8.49
C TYR A 196 -5.27 7.40 -7.75
N MET A 197 -5.28 6.15 -7.31
CA MET A 197 -4.16 5.57 -6.57
C MET A 197 -2.89 5.40 -7.41
N MET A 198 -3.03 5.04 -8.70
CA MET A 198 -1.89 5.02 -9.63
C MET A 198 -1.29 6.42 -9.79
N LYS A 199 -2.13 7.46 -9.88
CA LYS A 199 -1.67 8.86 -9.92
C LYS A 199 -0.92 9.22 -8.65
N VAL A 200 -1.49 8.96 -7.47
CA VAL A 200 -0.84 9.22 -6.17
C VAL A 200 0.52 8.52 -6.10
N ALA A 201 0.57 7.20 -6.28
CA ALA A 201 1.82 6.43 -6.19
C ALA A 201 2.89 6.96 -7.16
N THR A 202 2.51 7.27 -8.40
CA THR A 202 3.44 7.84 -9.39
C THR A 202 3.98 9.20 -8.94
N HIS A 203 3.12 10.11 -8.47
CA HIS A 203 3.53 11.45 -8.04
C HIS A 203 4.34 11.42 -6.73
N SER A 204 4.13 10.41 -5.89
CA SER A 204 4.89 10.22 -4.64
C SER A 204 6.34 9.77 -4.86
N ILE A 205 6.66 9.18 -6.01
CA ILE A 205 8.01 8.67 -6.30
C ILE A 205 8.86 9.72 -7.04
N PHE A 206 8.23 10.65 -7.78
CA PHE A 206 8.97 11.67 -8.53
C PHE A 206 9.18 12.95 -7.70
N PRO A 207 10.45 13.33 -7.38
CA PRO A 207 10.75 14.44 -6.49
C PRO A 207 10.11 15.78 -6.90
N GLU A 208 10.05 16.04 -8.21
CA GLU A 208 9.47 17.27 -8.78
C GLU A 208 7.97 17.40 -8.52
N LYS A 209 7.28 16.28 -8.27
CA LYS A 209 5.84 16.21 -8.05
C LYS A 209 5.47 15.92 -6.59
N PHE A 210 6.46 15.52 -5.78
CA PHE A 210 6.29 15.19 -4.37
C PHE A 210 5.90 16.40 -3.52
N SER A 211 6.56 17.55 -3.76
CA SER A 211 6.27 18.81 -3.04
C SER A 211 4.81 19.27 -3.22
N CYS A 212 4.22 19.04 -4.39
CA CYS A 212 2.83 19.35 -4.67
C CYS A 212 1.83 18.50 -3.87
N LEU A 213 2.19 17.26 -3.49
CA LEU A 213 1.34 16.37 -2.69
C LEU A 213 1.37 16.67 -1.19
N CYS A 214 2.50 17.16 -0.67
CA CYS A 214 2.68 17.47 0.75
C CYS A 214 2.16 18.86 1.15
N CYS A 215 1.94 19.76 0.19
CA CYS A 215 1.53 21.14 0.42
C CYS A 215 0.12 21.34 1.06
N PRO A 216 -0.90 20.46 0.89
CA PRO A 216 -2.18 20.65 1.56
C PRO A 216 -2.19 20.25 3.05
N VAL A 217 -1.08 19.70 3.58
CA VAL A 217 -0.97 19.30 5.00
C VAL A 217 -0.37 20.45 5.81
N GLN A 218 -0.99 21.63 5.73
CA GLN A 218 -0.82 22.69 6.72
C GLN A 218 -2.14 22.77 7.51
N VAL A 219 -2.18 22.06 8.63
CA VAL A 219 -3.12 22.30 9.74
C VAL A 219 -2.30 22.88 10.88
#